data_AF-A0A0F3M5F1-F1
#
_entry.id   AF-A0A0F3M5F1-F1
#
_cell.length_a   1.000
_cell.length_b   1.000
_cell.length_c   1.000
_cell.angle_alpha   90.00
_cell.angle_beta   90.00
_cell.angle_gamma   90.00
#
_symmetry.space_group_name_H-M   'P 1'
#
loop_
_entity.id
_entity.type
_entity.pdbx_description
1 polymer ?
#
loop_
_entity_poly.entity_id
_entity_poly.type
_entity_poly.pdbx_seq_one_letter_code
_entity_poly.pdbx_strand_id
1 'polypeptide(L)'
;MLIPDYVNQDFKNIQTLMNEVERTETRENSKLLKDIVIALPDEKELNLEHRIELTHRIVDAMEWVQNGLGVQIDIHKPQIGDKNWHVHILVTTRRFKENGEELGDKAVDLEAKFITVKGQWRIIKDSR
;
A
#
# COMPACT_ATOMS: atom_id res chain seq x y z
N MET A 1 8.04 -3.87 5.71
CA MET A 1 6.76 -4.59 5.57
C MET A 1 5.91 -4.32 6.78
N LEU A 2 4.69 -3.84 6.58
CA LEU A 2 3.67 -3.67 7.60
C LEU A 2 2.52 -4.61 7.28
N ILE A 3 2.09 -5.40 8.25
CA ILE A 3 1.00 -6.37 8.16
C ILE A 3 0.19 -6.33 9.46
N PRO A 4 -1.10 -6.74 9.43
CA PRO A 4 -1.89 -6.83 10.65
C PRO A 4 -1.25 -7.77 11.68
N ASP A 5 -1.43 -7.49 12.97
CA ASP A 5 -0.79 -8.25 14.05
C ASP A 5 -1.23 -9.72 14.11
N TYR A 6 -2.45 -10.03 13.68
CA TYR A 6 -2.99 -11.39 13.66
C TYR A 6 -2.44 -12.25 12.51
N VAL A 7 -1.74 -11.66 11.55
CA VAL A 7 -1.24 -12.35 10.36
C VAL A 7 0.04 -13.12 10.69
N ASN A 8 0.23 -14.26 10.04
CA ASN A 8 1.46 -15.03 10.13
C ASN A 8 2.65 -14.13 9.76
N GLN A 9 3.60 -14.00 10.69
CA GLN A 9 4.70 -13.06 10.56
C GLN A 9 5.71 -13.45 9.48
N ASP A 10 5.63 -14.66 8.91
CA ASP A 10 6.39 -15.06 7.72
C ASP A 10 6.06 -14.19 6.51
N PHE A 11 4.87 -13.59 6.46
CA PHE A 11 4.51 -12.60 5.43
C PHE A 11 5.31 -11.28 5.53
N LYS A 12 6.11 -11.07 6.60
CA LYS A 12 7.12 -10.00 6.62
C LYS A 12 8.24 -10.25 5.61
N ASN A 13 8.47 -11.50 5.21
CA ASN A 13 9.32 -11.83 4.09
C ASN A 13 8.61 -11.50 2.78
N ILE A 14 9.27 -10.71 1.94
CA ILE A 14 8.67 -10.22 0.70
C ILE A 14 8.35 -11.35 -0.29
N GLN A 15 9.24 -12.34 -0.41
CA GLN A 15 9.03 -13.46 -1.31
C GLN A 15 7.80 -14.28 -0.89
N THR A 16 7.63 -14.51 0.42
CA THR A 16 6.43 -15.18 0.96
C THR A 16 5.15 -14.43 0.60
N LEU A 17 5.11 -13.11 0.82
CA LEU A 17 3.95 -12.29 0.49
C LEU A 17 3.64 -12.29 -1.01
N MET A 18 4.65 -12.08 -1.85
CA MET A 18 4.44 -11.97 -3.30
C MET A 18 4.00 -13.29 -3.92
N ASN A 19 4.56 -14.41 -3.46
CA ASN A 19 4.10 -15.73 -3.86
C ASN A 19 2.62 -15.93 -3.52
N GLU A 20 2.17 -15.44 -2.36
CA GLU A 20 0.76 -15.56 -1.96
C GLU A 20 -0.16 -14.67 -2.79
N VAL A 21 0.27 -13.44 -3.08
CA VAL A 21 -0.45 -12.52 -3.98
C VAL A 21 -0.65 -13.16 -5.35
N GLU A 22 0.42 -13.67 -5.96
CA GLU A 22 0.37 -14.34 -7.26
C GLU A 22 -0.50 -15.61 -7.22
N ARG A 23 -0.33 -16.46 -6.19
CA ARG A 23 -1.12 -17.68 -6.01
C ARG A 23 -2.63 -17.41 -5.94
N THR A 24 -3.02 -16.31 -5.30
CA THR A 24 -4.44 -15.95 -5.09
C THR A 24 -5.09 -15.33 -6.33
N GLU A 25 -4.30 -14.77 -7.24
CA GLU A 25 -4.76 -14.07 -8.44
C GLU A 25 -4.74 -14.99 -9.68
N THR A 26 -5.79 -15.80 -9.84
CA THR A 26 -5.83 -16.90 -10.82
C THR A 26 -6.25 -16.52 -12.26
N ARG A 27 -6.59 -15.26 -12.52
CA ARG A 27 -7.00 -14.79 -13.87
C ARG A 27 -5.85 -14.13 -14.59
N GLU A 28 -5.78 -14.28 -15.91
CA GLU A 28 -4.74 -13.65 -16.76
C GLU A 28 -4.69 -12.12 -16.66
N ASN A 29 -5.81 -11.48 -16.33
CA ASN A 29 -5.96 -10.03 -16.20
C ASN A 29 -6.06 -9.56 -14.74
N SER A 30 -5.57 -10.37 -13.80
CA SER A 30 -5.60 -10.04 -12.39
C SER A 30 -4.75 -8.81 -12.07
N LYS A 31 -5.19 -8.05 -11.06
CA LYS A 31 -4.41 -6.97 -10.47
C LYS A 31 -3.74 -7.52 -9.21
N LEU A 32 -2.40 -7.59 -9.21
CA LEU A 32 -1.64 -8.16 -8.11
C LEU A 32 -1.59 -7.19 -6.91
N LEU A 33 -1.10 -5.99 -7.17
CA LEU A 33 -0.80 -4.97 -6.15
C LEU A 33 -1.28 -3.60 -6.61
N LYS A 34 -1.40 -2.69 -5.65
CA LYS A 34 -1.47 -1.25 -5.90
C LYS A 34 -0.10 -0.66 -5.61
N ASP A 35 0.51 -0.03 -6.62
CA ASP A 35 1.78 0.70 -6.48
C ASP A 35 1.51 2.20 -6.34
N ILE A 36 2.04 2.79 -5.28
CA ILE A 36 1.92 4.21 -4.97
C ILE A 36 3.33 4.76 -4.80
N VAL A 37 3.67 5.75 -5.63
CA VAL A 37 4.96 6.44 -5.57
C VAL A 37 4.74 7.85 -5.05
N ILE A 38 5.43 8.21 -3.98
CA ILE A 38 5.32 9.52 -3.35
C ILE A 38 6.70 10.16 -3.31
N ALA A 39 6.81 11.39 -3.84
CA ALA A 39 7.98 12.22 -3.65
C ALA A 39 8.06 12.63 -2.17
N LEU A 40 9.22 12.39 -1.55
CA LEU A 40 9.49 12.75 -0.18
C LEU A 40 10.32 14.03 -0.13
N PRO A 41 10.24 14.80 0.97
CA PRO A 41 10.94 16.08 1.06
C PRO A 41 12.48 15.90 1.11
N ASP A 42 13.26 16.82 0.52
CA ASP A 42 14.75 16.79 0.40
C ASP A 42 15.45 17.78 1.36
N GLU A 43 14.73 18.31 2.34
CA GLU A 43 15.27 19.26 3.30
C GLU A 43 16.43 18.65 4.11
N LYS A 44 17.46 19.45 4.35
CA LYS A 44 18.74 18.98 4.95
C LYS A 44 18.57 18.55 6.40
N GLU A 45 17.60 19.13 7.10
CA GLU A 45 17.20 18.79 8.46
C GLU A 45 16.43 17.46 8.56
N LEU A 46 15.94 16.93 7.44
CA LEU A 46 15.30 15.63 7.41
C LEU A 46 16.33 14.54 7.14
N ASN A 47 16.42 13.56 8.04
CA ASN A 47 17.22 12.35 7.84
C ASN A 47 16.33 11.20 7.31
N LEU A 48 16.89 9.99 7.20
CA LEU A 48 16.14 8.82 6.75
C LEU A 48 15.02 8.44 7.73
N GLU A 49 15.24 8.56 9.04
CA GLU A 49 14.25 8.21 10.07
C GLU A 49 13.00 9.09 9.96
N HIS A 50 13.17 10.40 9.77
CA HIS A 50 12.03 11.31 9.54
C HIS A 50 11.23 10.91 8.30
N ARG A 51 11.89 10.44 7.24
CA ARG A 51 11.23 9.97 6.01
C ARG A 51 10.49 8.64 6.21
N ILE A 52 11.05 7.75 7.02
CA ILE A 52 10.38 6.51 7.45
C ILE A 52 9.13 6.85 8.25
N GLU A 53 9.24 7.75 9.24
CA GLU A 53 8.11 8.19 10.07
C GLU A 53 7.00 8.84 9.23
N LEU A 54 7.34 9.77 8.33
CA LEU A 54 6.39 10.38 7.41
C LEU A 54 5.65 9.33 6.58
N THR A 55 6.38 8.33 6.06
CA THR A 55 5.79 7.25 5.27
C THR A 55 4.85 6.39 6.12
N HIS A 56 5.24 6.02 7.35
CA HIS A 56 4.38 5.26 8.26
C HIS A 56 3.09 6.03 8.58
N ARG A 57 3.19 7.34 8.86
CA ARG A 57 2.02 8.20 9.11
C ARG A 57 1.06 8.25 7.91
N ILE A 58 1.58 8.21 6.68
CA ILE A 58 0.75 8.11 5.47
C ILE A 58 0.03 6.75 5.45
N VAL A 59 0.74 5.64 5.66
CA VAL A 59 0.15 4.30 5.68
C VAL A 59 -0.93 4.18 6.76
N ASP A 60 -0.68 4.70 7.96
CA ASP A 60 -1.63 4.71 9.06
C ASP A 60 -2.86 5.56 8.74
N ALA A 61 -2.68 6.75 8.16
CA ALA A 61 -3.79 7.62 7.76
C ALA A 61 -4.68 7.00 6.67
N MET A 62 -4.12 6.10 5.85
CA MET A 62 -4.85 5.34 4.84
C MET A 62 -5.53 4.09 5.41
N GLU A 63 -5.26 3.75 6.67
CA GLU A 63 -5.83 2.62 7.41
C GLU A 63 -5.66 1.25 6.70
N TRP A 64 -4.66 1.09 5.84
CA TRP A 64 -4.52 -0.12 5.04
C TRP A 64 -4.29 -1.37 5.90
N VAL A 65 -3.35 -1.28 6.84
CA VAL A 65 -3.01 -2.40 7.73
C VAL A 65 -4.19 -2.73 8.65
N GLN A 66 -4.86 -1.71 9.16
CA GLN A 66 -6.06 -1.82 10.00
C GLN A 66 -7.22 -2.49 9.25
N ASN A 67 -7.29 -2.30 7.94
CA ASN A 67 -8.25 -2.96 7.05
C ASN A 67 -7.76 -4.32 6.52
N GLY A 68 -6.70 -4.90 7.09
CA GLY A 68 -6.25 -6.25 6.75
C GLY A 68 -5.34 -6.34 5.52
N LEU A 69 -4.82 -5.23 4.99
CA LEU A 69 -3.92 -5.24 3.83
C LEU A 69 -2.45 -5.36 4.26
N GLY A 70 -1.64 -6.03 3.43
CA GLY A 70 -0.19 -6.02 3.54
C GLY A 70 0.41 -4.82 2.80
N VAL A 71 1.40 -4.17 3.41
CA VAL A 71 2.04 -2.96 2.86
C VAL A 71 3.56 -3.11 2.88
N GLN A 72 4.17 -3.13 1.68
CA GLN A 72 5.60 -3.00 1.51
C GLN A 72 5.97 -1.54 1.28
N ILE A 73 7.10 -1.12 1.86
CA ILE A 73 7.62 0.24 1.77
C ILE A 73 9.09 0.15 1.36
N ASP A 74 9.45 0.85 0.28
CA ASP A 74 10.82 0.96 -0.22
C ASP A 74 11.17 2.43 -0.47
N ILE A 75 12.03 3.00 0.39
CA ILE A 75 12.47 4.40 0.28
C ILE A 75 13.76 4.48 -0.52
N HIS A 76 13.74 5.26 -1.60
CA HIS A 76 14.88 5.53 -2.46
C HIS A 76 15.45 6.91 -2.20
N LYS A 77 16.77 6.97 -2.06
CA LYS A 77 17.52 8.23 -2.00
C LYS A 77 17.77 8.78 -3.40
N PRO A 78 17.97 10.11 -3.55
CA PRO A 78 18.34 10.71 -4.81
C PRO A 78 19.61 10.10 -5.38
N GLN A 79 19.67 10.01 -6.71
CA GLN A 79 20.90 9.71 -7.42
C GLN A 79 21.79 10.95 -7.47
N ILE A 80 23.06 10.77 -7.84
CA ILE A 80 24.03 11.89 -7.93
C ILE A 80 23.50 12.94 -8.92
N GLY A 81 23.31 14.18 -8.45
CA GLY A 81 22.81 15.30 -9.26
C GLY A 81 21.29 15.50 -9.22
N ASP A 82 20.54 14.62 -8.56
CA ASP A 82 19.10 14.75 -8.31
C ASP A 82 18.83 15.06 -6.82
N LYS A 83 17.61 15.53 -6.52
CA LYS A 83 17.05 15.79 -5.19
C LYS A 83 15.81 14.94 -4.89
N ASN A 84 15.44 14.04 -5.78
CA ASN A 84 14.19 13.29 -5.68
C ASN A 84 14.29 12.09 -4.72
N TRP A 85 14.11 12.35 -3.42
CA TRP A 85 13.70 11.29 -2.50
C TRP A 85 12.31 10.82 -2.89
N HIS A 86 12.11 9.50 -2.97
CA HIS A 86 10.77 8.95 -3.20
C HIS A 86 10.61 7.62 -2.48
N VAL A 87 9.36 7.28 -2.24
CA VAL A 87 8.99 5.99 -1.66
C VAL A 87 8.04 5.26 -2.58
N HIS A 88 8.30 3.98 -2.80
CA HIS A 88 7.34 3.04 -3.35
C HIS A 88 6.59 2.38 -2.20
N ILE A 89 5.26 2.40 -2.27
CA ILE A 89 4.39 1.72 -1.33
C ILE A 89 3.55 0.72 -2.14
N LEU A 90 3.86 -0.56 -1.98
CA LEU A 90 3.09 -1.64 -2.59
C LEU A 90 2.07 -2.15 -1.58
N VAL A 91 0.80 -2.11 -1.96
CA VAL A 91 -0.31 -2.54 -1.12
C VAL A 91 -0.98 -3.76 -1.76
N THR A 92 -1.27 -4.80 -0.98
CA THR A 92 -2.05 -5.94 -1.47
C THR A 92 -3.44 -5.48 -1.92
N THR A 93 -3.97 -6.06 -3.02
CA THR A 93 -5.34 -5.77 -3.46
C THR A 93 -6.40 -6.55 -2.68
N ARG A 94 -5.96 -7.50 -1.86
CA ARG A 94 -6.77 -8.39 -1.03
C ARG A 94 -6.38 -8.27 0.44
N ARG A 95 -7.37 -8.49 1.30
CA ARG A 95 -7.18 -8.59 2.75
C ARG A 95 -6.65 -9.96 3.13
N PHE A 96 -5.88 -10.04 4.20
CA PHE A 96 -5.67 -11.31 4.89
C PHE A 96 -6.99 -11.81 5.49
N LYS A 97 -7.18 -13.13 5.51
CA LYS A 97 -8.30 -13.75 6.23
C LYS A 97 -8.04 -13.72 7.73
N GLU A 98 -9.10 -13.84 8.53
CA GLU A 98 -9.02 -13.83 10.00
C GLU A 98 -8.08 -14.90 10.58
N ASN A 99 -7.86 -16.00 9.87
CA ASN A 99 -6.90 -17.04 10.29
C ASN A 99 -5.44 -16.60 10.17
N GLY A 100 -5.15 -15.49 9.47
CA GLY A 100 -3.82 -14.93 9.33
C GLY A 100 -2.88 -15.66 8.36
N GLU A 101 -3.35 -16.71 7.67
CA GLU A 101 -2.48 -17.62 6.90
C GLU A 101 -2.52 -17.39 5.37
N GLU A 102 -3.52 -16.66 4.86
CA GLU A 102 -3.74 -16.50 3.42
C GLU A 102 -4.52 -15.23 3.08
N LEU A 103 -4.45 -14.82 1.81
CA LEU A 103 -5.24 -13.72 1.27
C LEU A 103 -6.67 -14.17 0.94
N GLY A 104 -7.63 -13.28 1.15
CA GLY A 104 -9.06 -13.49 0.95
C GLY A 104 -9.67 -12.52 -0.04
N ASP A 105 -10.70 -11.81 0.39
CA ASP A 105 -11.50 -10.94 -0.47
C ASP A 105 -10.74 -9.67 -0.89
N LYS A 106 -11.09 -9.17 -2.08
CA LYS A 106 -10.53 -7.91 -2.60
C LYS A 106 -11.06 -6.72 -1.79
N ALA A 107 -10.18 -5.79 -1.47
CA ALA A 107 -10.54 -4.56 -0.76
C ALA A 107 -11.09 -3.46 -1.68
N VAL A 108 -12.10 -3.81 -2.48
CA VAL A 108 -12.72 -2.91 -3.47
C VAL A 108 -13.46 -1.73 -2.82
N ASP A 109 -13.87 -1.90 -1.57
CA ASP A 109 -14.54 -0.88 -0.76
C ASP A 109 -13.59 0.27 -0.36
N LEU A 110 -12.28 0.04 -0.35
CA LEU A 110 -11.27 1.07 -0.09
C LEU A 110 -10.89 1.88 -1.35
N GLU A 111 -11.38 1.48 -2.52
CA GLU A 111 -11.11 2.20 -3.76
C GLU A 111 -12.04 3.41 -3.90
N ALA A 112 -11.50 4.50 -4.43
CA ALA A 112 -12.27 5.71 -4.67
C ALA A 112 -13.41 5.42 -5.66
N LYS A 113 -14.64 5.74 -5.27
CA LYS A 113 -15.82 5.64 -6.12
C LYS A 113 -16.00 6.92 -6.90
N PHE A 114 -15.99 6.82 -8.22
CA PHE A 114 -16.19 7.96 -9.12
C PHE A 114 -17.58 7.90 -9.75
N ILE A 115 -18.27 9.03 -9.81
CA ILE A 115 -19.52 9.20 -10.57
C ILE A 115 -19.39 10.34 -11.57
N THR A 116 -20.18 10.26 -12.63
CA THR A 116 -20.30 11.34 -13.61
C THR A 116 -21.56 12.14 -13.33
N VAL A 117 -21.41 13.42 -13.00
CA VAL A 117 -22.51 14.36 -12.81
C VAL A 117 -22.39 15.46 -13.87
N LYS A 118 -23.37 15.56 -14.77
CA LYS A 118 -23.38 16.53 -15.89
C LYS A 118 -22.08 16.49 -16.73
N GLY A 119 -21.58 15.29 -17.01
CA GLY A 119 -20.36 15.09 -17.79
C GLY A 119 -19.05 15.33 -17.04
N GLN A 120 -19.08 15.66 -15.74
CA GLN A 120 -17.89 15.82 -14.91
C GLN A 120 -17.76 14.68 -13.90
N TRP A 121 -16.55 14.12 -13.79
CA TRP A 121 -16.21 13.13 -12.78
C TRP A 121 -16.16 13.76 -11.39
N ARG A 122 -16.78 13.10 -10.42
CA ARG A 122 -16.78 13.47 -9.00
C ARG A 122 -16.49 12.24 -8.15
N ILE A 123 -15.73 12.43 -7.07
CA ILE A 123 -15.49 11.39 -6.08
C ILE A 123 -16.69 11.36 -5.12
N ILE A 124 -17.32 10.20 -4.95
CA ILE A 124 -18.23 9.98 -3.83
C ILE A 124 -17.36 9.77 -2.60
N LYS A 125 -17.46 10.67 -1.63
CA LYS A 125 -17.00 10.35 -0.27
C LYS A 125 -18.09 9.49 0.35
N ASP A 126 -17.79 8.23 0.67
CA ASP A 126 -18.67 7.46 1.57
C ASP A 126 -18.76 8.26 2.88
N SER A 127 -19.98 8.57 3.31
CA SER A 127 -20.24 9.17 4.61
C SER A 127 -19.90 8.12 5.66
N ARG A 128 -18.72 8.23 6.27
CA ARG A 128 -18.47 7.59 7.57
C ARG A 128 -19.33 8.26 8.63
#